data_AF-A0A1D4QJH7-F1
#
_entry.id   AF-A0A1D4QJH7-F1
#
_cell.length_a   1.000
_cell.length_b   1.000
_cell.length_c   1.000
_cell.angle_alpha   90.00
_cell.angle_beta   90.00
_cell.angle_gamma   90.00
#
_symmetry.space_group_name_H-M   'P 1'
#
loop_
_entity.id
_entity.type
_entity.pdbx_description
1 polymer ?
#
loop_
_entity_poly.entity_id
_entity_poly.type
_entity_poly.pdbx_seq_one_letter_code
_entity_poly.pdbx_strand_id
1 'polypeptide(L)'
;MYLEYWKNILNYKGVAKLSHLVINILINIFILFLIMISGIFVPFKWENIVVDIYYFILCVMFLPTISMIVRVINNYRLKSKN
;
A
#
# COMPACT_ATOMS: atom_id res chain seq x y z
N MET A 1 8.13 4.25 9.02
CA MET A 1 8.21 3.51 7.74
C MET A 1 6.90 3.52 6.94
N TYR A 2 5.85 2.78 7.31
CA TYR A 2 4.61 2.75 6.50
C TYR A 2 3.90 4.11 6.43
N LEU A 3 3.74 4.79 7.58
CA LEU A 3 3.22 6.16 7.64
C LEU A 3 4.06 7.16 6.81
N GLU A 4 5.37 6.96 6.71
CA GLU A 4 6.21 7.81 5.87
C GLU A 4 5.97 7.56 4.37
N TYR A 5 5.58 6.34 3.97
CA TYR A 5 5.16 6.08 2.59
C TYR A 5 3.88 6.82 2.26
N TRP A 6 2.90 6.81 3.16
CA TRP A 6 1.67 7.56 3.02
C TRP A 6 1.91 9.07 3.00
N LYS A 7 2.74 9.61 3.90
CA LYS A 7 3.09 11.03 3.90
C LYS A 7 3.78 11.46 2.61
N ASN A 8 4.56 10.57 2.01
CA ASN A 8 5.28 10.85 0.79
C ASN A 8 4.56 10.34 -0.46
N ILE A 9 3.26 10.05 -0.45
CA ILE A 9 2.58 9.38 -1.57
C ILE A 9 2.81 10.06 -2.95
N LEU A 10 2.95 11.39 -2.97
CA LEU A 10 3.14 12.19 -4.19
C LEU A 10 4.61 12.43 -4.58
N ASN A 11 5.57 11.97 -3.78
CA ASN A 11 6.99 12.18 -4.09
C ASN A 11 7.50 11.10 -5.06
N TYR A 12 7.29 11.30 -6.35
CA TYR A 12 7.75 10.38 -7.41
C TYR A 12 9.23 10.55 -7.79
N LYS A 13 9.89 11.62 -7.33
CA LYS A 13 11.30 11.91 -7.65
C LYS A 13 12.30 11.22 -6.72
N GLY A 14 11.83 10.73 -5.57
CA GLY A 14 12.66 10.01 -4.61
C GLY A 14 13.19 8.68 -5.12
N VAL A 15 14.04 8.06 -4.31
CA VAL A 15 14.61 6.72 -4.53
C VAL A 15 14.25 5.81 -3.38
N ALA A 16 14.09 4.52 -3.68
CA ALA A 16 13.83 3.50 -2.67
C ALA A 16 14.48 2.17 -3.02
N LYS A 17 14.84 1.40 -1.99
CA LYS A 17 15.29 0.01 -2.14
C LYS A 17 14.11 -0.92 -2.40
N LEU A 18 14.35 -2.02 -3.10
CA LEU A 18 13.36 -3.07 -3.34
C LEU A 18 12.76 -3.63 -2.03
N SER A 19 13.57 -3.75 -0.97
CA SER A 19 13.10 -4.20 0.34
C SER A 19 11.98 -3.31 0.92
N HIS A 20 12.00 -2.00 0.65
CA HIS A 20 10.95 -1.08 1.08
C HIS A 20 9.63 -1.34 0.36
N LEU A 21 9.68 -1.68 -0.93
CA LEU A 21 8.48 -2.06 -1.70
C LEU A 21 7.89 -3.38 -1.18
N VAL A 22 8.74 -4.38 -0.92
CA VAL A 22 8.30 -5.67 -0.35
C VAL A 22 7.61 -5.47 1.00
N ILE A 23 8.21 -4.67 1.89
CA ILE A 23 7.61 -4.40 3.21
C ILE A 23 6.29 -3.62 3.07
N ASN A 24 6.20 -2.67 2.14
CA ASN A 24 4.96 -1.94 1.88
C ASN A 24 3.82 -2.89 1.44
N ILE A 25 4.12 -3.81 0.52
CA ILE A 25 3.16 -4.82 0.06
C ILE A 25 2.72 -5.75 1.20
N LEU A 26 3.67 -6.22 2.01
CA LEU A 26 3.35 -7.08 3.17
C LEU A 26 2.43 -6.38 4.18
N ILE A 27 2.66 -5.09 4.45
CA ILE A 27 1.80 -4.31 5.35
C ILE A 27 0.41 -4.12 4.74
N ASN A 28 0.31 -3.83 3.44
CA ASN A 28 -0.99 -3.74 2.76
C ASN A 28 -1.77 -5.06 2.88
N ILE A 29 -1.13 -6.20 2.60
CA ILE A 29 -1.73 -7.54 2.73
C ILE A 29 -2.20 -7.78 4.17
N PHE A 30 -1.36 -7.43 5.16
CA PHE A 30 -1.71 -7.58 6.56
C PHE A 30 -2.95 -6.75 6.95
N ILE A 31 -3.06 -5.51 6.48
CA ILE A 31 -4.24 -4.67 6.74
C ILE A 31 -5.48 -5.26 6.08
N LEU A 32 -5.38 -5.72 4.82
CA LEU A 32 -6.51 -6.36 4.13
C LEU A 32 -6.98 -7.62 4.86
N PHE A 33 -6.04 -8.41 5.39
CA PHE A 33 -6.34 -9.58 6.20
C PHE A 33 -7.08 -9.22 7.50
N LEU A 34 -6.67 -8.14 8.19
CA LEU A 34 -7.36 -7.65 9.38
C LEU A 34 -8.79 -7.19 9.09
N ILE A 35 -9.03 -6.53 7.95
CA ILE A 35 -10.38 -6.11 7.54
C ILE A 35 -11.24 -7.33 7.20
N MET A 36 -10.65 -8.36 6.58
CA MET A 36 -11.38 -9.60 6.31
C MET A 36 -11.78 -10.32 7.61
N ILE A 37 -10.89 -10.35 8.61
CA ILE A 37 -11.20 -10.87 9.94
C ILE A 37 -12.29 -10.04 10.63
N SER A 38 -12.25 -8.70 10.51
CA SER A 38 -13.27 -7.86 11.15
C SER A 38 -14.66 -8.14 10.59
N GLY A 39 -14.78 -8.56 9.33
CA GLY A 39 -16.03 -9.01 8.71
C GLY A 39 -16.73 -10.15 9.46
N ILE A 40 -15.99 -11.01 10.18
CA ILE A 40 -16.57 -12.10 11.00
C ILE A 40 -17.41 -11.55 12.16
N PHE A 41 -17.05 -10.37 12.67
CA PHE A 41 -17.70 -9.75 13.83
C PHE A 41 -18.80 -8.75 13.44
N VAL A 42 -19.03 -8.53 12.15
CA VAL A 42 -19.96 -7.53 11.65
C VAL A 42 -21.36 -8.15 11.49
N PRO A 43 -22.43 -7.48 11.95
CA PRO A 43 -23.79 -7.97 11.74
C PRO A 43 -24.15 -7.98 10.24
N PHE A 44 -24.90 -9.00 9.79
CA PHE A 44 -25.32 -9.16 8.38
C PHE A 44 -25.92 -7.90 7.73
N LYS A 45 -26.59 -7.04 8.50
CA LYS A 45 -27.16 -5.77 7.98
C LYS A 45 -26.10 -4.76 7.52
N TRP A 46 -24.87 -4.86 8.00
CA TRP A 46 -23.76 -3.96 7.72
C TRP A 46 -22.71 -4.56 6.78
N GLU A 47 -22.90 -5.80 6.33
CA GLU A 47 -21.95 -6.54 5.49
C GLU A 47 -21.58 -5.75 4.24
N ASN A 48 -22.57 -5.24 3.50
CA ASN A 48 -22.34 -4.44 2.29
C ASN A 48 -21.46 -3.21 2.55
N ILE A 49 -21.71 -2.49 3.65
CA ILE A 49 -20.93 -1.30 4.02
C ILE A 49 -19.47 -1.69 4.32
N VAL A 50 -19.25 -2.81 4.99
CA VAL A 50 -17.89 -3.29 5.32
C VAL A 50 -17.15 -3.75 4.07
N VAL A 51 -17.85 -4.42 3.15
CA VAL A 51 -17.30 -4.82 1.84
C VAL A 51 -16.94 -3.58 1.00
N ASP A 52 -17.78 -2.55 0.99
CA ASP A 52 -17.48 -1.29 0.29
C ASP A 52 -16.25 -0.59 0.88
N ILE A 53 -16.14 -0.54 2.22
CA ILE A 53 -14.96 -0.01 2.92
C ILE A 53 -13.71 -0.81 2.56
N TYR A 54 -13.81 -2.15 2.50
CA TYR A 54 -12.70 -3.01 2.09
C TYR A 54 -12.22 -2.64 0.68
N TYR A 55 -13.12 -2.53 -0.29
CA TYR A 55 -12.76 -2.16 -1.67
C TYR A 55 -12.21 -0.74 -1.75
N PHE A 56 -12.74 0.20 -0.97
CA PHE A 56 -12.21 1.55 -0.91
C PHE A 56 -10.78 1.59 -0.39
N ILE A 57 -10.50 0.90 0.73
CA ILE A 57 -9.16 0.81 1.31
C ILE A 57 -8.19 0.16 0.31
N LEU A 58 -8.62 -0.91 -0.36
CA LEU A 58 -7.85 -1.59 -1.39
C LEU A 58 -7.48 -0.64 -2.54
N CYS A 59 -8.43 0.19 -3.00
CA CYS A 59 -8.16 1.22 -4.00
C CYS A 59 -7.15 2.26 -3.52
N VAL A 60 -7.31 2.76 -2.28
CA VAL A 60 -6.43 3.79 -1.72
C VAL A 60 -4.99 3.27 -1.53
N MET A 61 -4.81 1.98 -1.22
CA MET A 61 -3.50 1.32 -1.10
C MET A 61 -2.72 1.19 -2.42
N PHE A 62 -3.37 1.31 -3.58
CA PHE A 62 -2.65 1.34 -4.86
C PHE A 62 -1.77 2.58 -4.99
N LEU A 63 -2.23 3.73 -4.51
CA LEU A 63 -1.51 5.00 -4.61
C LEU A 63 -0.09 4.96 -3.99
N PRO A 64 0.10 4.56 -2.71
CA PRO A 64 1.45 4.45 -2.16
C PRO A 64 2.26 3.33 -2.81
N THR A 65 1.61 2.27 -3.29
CA THR A 65 2.29 1.15 -3.97
C THR A 65 2.89 1.59 -5.31
N ILE A 66 2.11 2.30 -6.14
CA ILE A 66 2.59 2.87 -7.41
C ILE A 66 3.73 3.86 -7.16
N SER A 67 3.58 4.75 -6.18
CA SER A 67 4.62 5.70 -5.78
C SER A 67 5.93 4.98 -5.40
N MET A 68 5.85 3.90 -4.62
CA MET A 68 7.03 3.12 -4.27
C MET A 68 7.65 2.38 -5.45
N ILE A 69 6.86 1.85 -6.37
CA ILE A 69 7.37 1.21 -7.59
C ILE A 69 8.20 2.21 -8.41
N VAL A 70 7.68 3.42 -8.62
CA VAL A 70 8.38 4.47 -9.37
C VAL A 70 9.72 4.81 -8.71
N ARG A 71 9.76 4.93 -7.37
CA ARG A 71 11.01 5.20 -6.64
C ARG A 71 12.04 4.09 -6.73
N VAL A 72 11.58 2.84 -6.74
CA VAL A 72 12.45 1.68 -6.92
C VAL A 72 13.05 1.70 -8.33
N ILE A 73 12.24 1.95 -9.36
CA ILE A 73 12.70 2.08 -10.75
C ILE A 73 13.73 3.21 -10.88
N ASN A 74 13.49 4.37 -10.28
CA ASN A 74 14.44 5.49 -10.27
C ASN A 74 15.78 5.09 -9.63
N ASN A 75 15.74 4.33 -8.53
CA ASN A 75 16.94 3.86 -7.86
C ASN A 75 17.77 2.93 -8.76
N TYR A 76 17.12 1.98 -9.47
CA TYR A 76 17.81 1.11 -10.43
C TYR A 76 18.37 1.90 -11.62
N ARG A 77 17.62 2.88 -12.14
CA ARG A 77 18.08 3.73 -13.25
C ARG A 77 19.31 4.56 -12.87
N LEU A 78 19.37 5.08 -11.64
CA LEU A 78 20.53 5.80 -11.13
C LEU A 78 21.73 4.87 -10.92
N LYS A 79 21.51 3.69 -10.32
CA LYS A 79 22.57 2.70 -10.13
C LYS A 79 23.15 2.18 -11.45
N SER A 80 22.36 2.15 -12.52
CA SER A 80 22.83 1.77 -13.86
C SER A 80 23.63 2.86 -14.58
N LYS A 81 23.56 4.12 -14.13
CA LYS A 81 24.28 5.25 -14.73
C LYS A 81 25.64 5.55 -14.10
N ASN A 82 25.87 5.06 -12.89
CA ASN A 82 27.15 5.14 -12.17
C ASN A 82 27.94 3.84 -12.33
#